data_AF-A0A9P7U0L6-F1
#
_entry.id   AF-A0A9P7U0L6-F1
#
_cell.length_a   1.000
_cell.length_b   1.000
_cell.length_c   1.000
_cell.angle_alpha   90.00
_cell.angle_beta   90.00
_cell.angle_gamma   90.00
#
_symmetry.space_group_name_H-M   'P 1'
#
loop_
_entity.id
_entity.type
_entity.pdbx_description
1 polymer ?
#
loop_
_entity_poly.entity_id
_entity_poly.type
_entity_poly.pdbx_seq_one_letter_code
_entity_poly.pdbx_strand_id
1 'polypeptide(L)'
;MFGRFAGFSQSLRLPHSIFRRHFSVRAIYSSFPATLHYSSPSRTSAMYDYEEADSRLDGSLGEAVKIHKDGLVYPTSKRTMSSNGVTFYPNTFLLQEVVRQHFDYYLECKEEGKQAEKRFVFTIFKDFNRTLDEFYDKHALKEAMDDWLDKHPYKDAVAEENEELWMAK
;
A
#
# COMPACT_ATOMS: atom_id res chain seq x y z
N MET A 1 -22.76 -13.19 59.30
CA MET A 1 -21.52 -13.54 58.56
C MET A 1 -21.38 -12.59 57.37
N PHE A 2 -20.40 -11.68 57.45
CA PHE A 2 -19.83 -10.98 56.29
C PHE A 2 -19.09 -12.03 55.42
N GLY A 3 -18.92 -11.95 54.10
CA GLY A 3 -19.13 -10.89 53.12
C GLY A 3 -18.87 -11.44 51.70
N ARG A 4 -19.08 -10.58 50.71
CA ARG A 4 -19.04 -10.78 49.25
C ARG A 4 -17.75 -11.44 48.72
N PHE A 5 -17.89 -12.28 47.69
CA PHE A 5 -16.88 -12.44 46.64
C PHE A 5 -17.48 -12.08 45.29
N ALA A 6 -17.01 -10.96 44.73
CA ALA A 6 -17.20 -10.59 43.35
C ALA A 6 -16.25 -11.44 42.49
N GLY A 7 -16.81 -12.30 41.65
CA GLY A 7 -16.05 -13.00 40.62
C GLY A 7 -15.76 -12.05 39.46
N PHE A 8 -14.65 -11.33 39.52
CA PHE A 8 -14.06 -10.70 38.34
C PHE A 8 -13.54 -11.81 37.44
N SER A 9 -14.27 -12.16 36.39
CA SER A 9 -13.70 -12.86 35.25
C SER A 9 -12.85 -11.85 34.46
N GLN A 10 -11.62 -11.64 34.91
CA GLN A 10 -10.59 -11.03 34.09
C GLN A 10 -10.24 -12.05 33.00
N SER A 11 -10.91 -11.93 31.86
CA SER A 11 -10.40 -12.43 30.60
C SER A 11 -9.00 -11.86 30.43
N LEU A 12 -8.00 -12.69 30.69
CA LEU A 12 -6.59 -12.41 30.45
C LEU A 12 -6.44 -12.02 28.98
N ARG A 13 -6.41 -10.72 28.71
CA ARG A 13 -5.92 -10.18 27.43
C ARG A 13 -4.50 -10.68 27.29
N LEU A 14 -4.29 -11.65 26.41
CA LEU A 14 -2.97 -12.11 26.05
C LEU A 14 -2.15 -10.88 25.62
N PRO A 15 -0.94 -10.70 26.17
CA PRO A 15 -0.09 -9.58 25.79
C PRO A 15 0.17 -9.64 24.29
N HIS A 16 -0.01 -8.50 23.63
CA HIS A 16 0.26 -8.33 22.20
C HIS A 16 1.66 -8.85 21.91
N SER A 17 1.71 -9.97 21.17
CA SER A 17 2.89 -10.66 20.70
C SER A 17 4.06 -9.71 20.39
N ILE A 18 5.08 -9.74 21.26
CA ILE A 18 6.37 -9.02 21.10
C ILE A 18 7.34 -9.86 20.24
N PHE A 19 6.83 -10.67 19.30
CA PHE A 19 7.71 -11.34 18.34
C PHE A 19 8.07 -10.37 17.21
N ARG A 20 9.13 -9.60 17.44
CA ARG A 20 9.76 -8.73 16.42
C ARG A 20 10.29 -9.60 15.29
N ARG A 21 9.57 -9.65 14.16
CA ARG A 21 10.00 -10.36 12.96
C ARG A 21 11.14 -9.60 12.29
N HIS A 22 12.19 -10.32 11.94
CA HIS A 22 13.29 -9.81 11.14
C HIS A 22 12.96 -10.06 9.67
N PHE A 23 12.96 -9.00 8.87
CA PHE A 23 12.81 -9.10 7.42
C PHE A 23 14.18 -9.01 6.78
N SER A 24 14.44 -9.88 5.81
CA SER A 24 15.59 -9.82 4.92
C SER A 24 15.13 -10.00 3.49
N VAL A 25 15.85 -9.39 2.55
CA VAL A 25 15.58 -9.59 1.12
C VAL A 25 15.95 -11.04 0.78
N ARG A 26 14.95 -11.85 0.41
CA ARG A 26 15.17 -13.25 -0.01
C ARG A 26 15.36 -13.39 -1.51
N ALA A 27 14.70 -12.54 -2.30
CA ALA A 27 14.74 -12.56 -3.75
C ALA A 27 14.20 -11.22 -4.30
N ILE A 28 14.62 -10.89 -5.53
CA ILE A 28 14.07 -9.80 -6.34
C ILE A 28 13.46 -10.45 -7.57
N TYR A 29 12.23 -10.11 -7.91
CA TYR A 29 11.51 -10.66 -9.05
C TYR A 29 11.25 -9.55 -10.07
N SER A 30 11.41 -9.88 -11.36
CA SER A 30 11.03 -9.00 -12.48
C SER A 30 9.52 -8.99 -12.76
N SER A 31 8.78 -9.95 -12.19
CA SER A 31 7.34 -10.09 -12.33
C SER A 31 6.68 -10.44 -11.00
N PHE A 32 5.38 -10.16 -10.84
CA PHE A 32 4.64 -10.52 -9.64
C PHE A 32 4.67 -12.03 -9.40
N PRO A 33 5.29 -12.52 -8.30
CA PRO A 33 5.51 -13.95 -8.09
C PRO A 33 4.22 -14.69 -7.69
N ALA A 34 3.22 -13.96 -7.19
CA ALA A 34 1.92 -14.46 -6.76
C ALA A 34 0.87 -13.35 -6.86
N THR A 35 -0.42 -13.71 -6.71
CA THR A 35 -1.46 -12.72 -6.43
C THR A 35 -1.19 -12.14 -5.05
N LEU A 36 -1.11 -10.82 -4.98
CA LEU A 36 -0.76 -10.08 -3.79
C LEU A 36 -1.95 -9.27 -3.30
N HIS A 37 -2.08 -9.15 -1.98
CA HIS A 37 -3.17 -8.45 -1.33
C HIS A 37 -2.62 -7.45 -0.30
N TYR A 38 -3.32 -6.34 -0.16
CA TYR A 38 -3.05 -5.30 0.81
C TYR A 38 -4.32 -4.96 1.57
N SER A 39 -4.27 -4.98 2.91
CA SER A 39 -5.36 -4.52 3.77
C SER A 39 -5.27 -3.01 3.94
N SER A 40 -6.00 -2.27 3.09
CA SER A 40 -6.03 -0.82 3.10
C SER A 40 -6.96 -0.28 4.18
N PRO A 41 -6.55 0.78 4.91
CA PRO A 41 -7.41 1.45 5.87
C PRO A 41 -8.59 2.16 5.18
N SER A 42 -8.44 2.58 3.92
CA SER A 42 -9.39 3.42 3.20
C SER A 42 -9.81 2.79 1.86
N ARG A 43 -10.82 3.37 1.22
CA ARG A 43 -11.30 2.91 -0.11
C ARG A 43 -10.32 3.23 -1.24
N THR A 44 -9.42 4.18 -1.03
CA THR A 44 -8.45 4.67 -2.00
C THR A 44 -7.07 4.69 -1.35
N SER A 45 -6.11 3.91 -1.84
CA SER A 45 -4.74 4.07 -1.35
C SER A 45 -4.24 5.43 -1.80
N ALA A 46 -3.89 6.26 -0.83
CA ALA A 46 -3.38 7.60 -1.07
C ALA A 46 -1.97 7.72 -0.50
N MET A 47 -1.11 6.72 -0.79
CA MET A 47 0.31 6.72 -0.43
C MET A 47 0.86 8.14 -0.51
N TYR A 48 1.55 8.56 0.54
CA TYR A 48 1.86 9.97 0.74
C TYR A 48 3.26 10.15 1.30
N ASP A 49 3.83 11.34 1.13
CA ASP A 49 5.14 11.62 1.68
C ASP A 49 5.08 11.53 3.22
N TYR A 50 6.00 10.78 3.82
CA TYR A 50 6.13 10.67 5.26
C TYR A 50 6.19 12.03 5.96
N GLU A 51 6.79 13.04 5.33
CA GLU A 51 6.88 14.39 5.91
C GLU A 51 5.52 15.10 5.97
N GLU A 52 4.48 14.61 5.26
CA GLU A 52 3.08 15.04 5.36
C GLU A 52 2.28 14.29 6.44
N ALA A 53 2.88 13.34 7.16
CA ALA A 53 2.13 12.48 8.09
C ALA A 53 1.43 13.25 9.21
N ASP A 54 2.06 14.30 9.74
CA ASP A 54 1.50 15.10 10.83
C ASP A 54 0.38 16.04 10.37
N SER A 55 0.31 16.37 9.07
CA SER A 55 -0.74 17.23 8.51
C SER A 55 -1.96 16.46 8.01
N ARG A 56 -1.86 15.13 7.87
CA ARG A 56 -2.97 14.27 7.46
C ARG A 56 -3.73 13.73 8.68
N LEU A 57 -4.99 14.16 8.81
CA LEU A 57 -5.89 13.72 9.88
C LEU A 57 -6.24 12.22 9.80
N ASP A 58 -6.08 11.59 8.62
CA ASP A 58 -6.47 10.20 8.32
C ASP A 58 -5.31 9.32 7.82
N GLY A 59 -4.09 9.88 7.77
CA GLY A 59 -2.92 9.22 7.19
C GLY A 59 -2.47 8.01 8.00
N SER A 60 -2.60 6.81 7.43
CA SER A 60 -2.00 5.62 8.05
C SER A 60 -0.48 5.65 7.87
N LEU A 61 0.28 5.57 8.96
CA LEU A 61 1.75 5.41 8.91
C LEU A 61 2.21 4.20 8.07
N GLY A 62 1.32 3.23 7.82
CA GLY A 62 1.60 2.09 6.93
C GLY A 62 1.50 2.40 5.43
N GLU A 63 0.97 3.56 5.04
CA GLU A 63 0.91 4.06 3.65
C GLU A 63 1.91 5.21 3.41
N ALA A 64 2.56 5.72 4.46
CA ALA A 64 3.56 6.76 4.36
C ALA A 64 4.84 6.27 3.66
N VAL A 65 5.35 7.08 2.73
CA VAL A 65 6.51 6.82 1.90
C VAL A 65 7.54 7.90 2.14
N LYS A 66 8.75 7.52 2.54
CA LYS A 66 9.90 8.41 2.64
C LYS A 66 10.65 8.42 1.31
N ILE A 67 10.72 9.60 0.71
CA ILE A 67 11.48 9.86 -0.52
C ILE A 67 12.95 10.09 -0.14
N HIS A 68 13.86 9.49 -0.89
CA HIS A 68 15.30 9.68 -0.71
C HIS A 68 15.76 10.97 -1.41
N LYS A 69 16.97 11.46 -1.09
CA LYS A 69 17.48 12.76 -1.58
C LYS A 69 17.64 12.85 -3.10
N ASP A 70 17.70 11.70 -3.78
CA ASP A 70 17.75 11.56 -5.23
C ASP A 70 16.35 11.53 -5.87
N GLY A 71 15.28 11.72 -5.10
CA GLY A 71 13.89 11.66 -5.56
C GLY A 71 13.34 10.23 -5.67
N LEU A 72 14.11 9.20 -5.32
CA LEU A 72 13.69 7.80 -5.44
C LEU A 72 13.12 7.24 -4.14
N VAL A 73 12.25 6.23 -4.26
CA VAL A 73 11.69 5.50 -3.13
C VAL A 73 12.38 4.15 -3.03
N TYR A 74 13.10 3.93 -1.93
CA TYR A 74 13.76 2.65 -1.67
C TYR A 74 12.97 1.83 -0.67
N PRO A 75 12.79 0.52 -0.91
CA PRO A 75 12.19 -0.36 0.08
C PRO A 75 13.08 -0.39 1.32
N THR A 76 12.49 -0.10 2.49
CA THR A 76 13.18 -0.29 3.76
C THR A 76 12.36 -1.17 4.67
N SER A 77 13.01 -2.11 5.36
CA SER A 77 12.41 -2.84 6.46
C SER A 77 13.07 -2.38 7.76
N LYS A 78 12.55 -1.31 8.36
CA LYS A 78 13.04 -0.90 9.67
C LYS A 78 12.59 -1.91 10.73
N ARG A 79 13.34 -2.01 11.84
CA ARG A 79 13.02 -2.88 12.99
C ARG A 79 11.65 -2.60 13.63
N THR A 80 11.01 -1.50 13.26
CA THR A 80 9.75 -0.98 13.80
C THR A 80 8.60 -1.17 12.82
N MET A 81 8.39 -2.38 12.29
CA MET A 81 7.19 -2.82 11.53
C MET A 81 6.71 -1.97 10.34
N SER A 82 7.32 -0.84 10.03
CA SER A 82 7.00 0.01 8.91
C SER A 82 7.94 -0.33 7.76
N SER A 83 7.37 -0.94 6.74
CA SER A 83 7.90 -0.84 5.38
C SER A 83 7.94 0.63 4.97
N ASN A 84 8.84 0.99 4.06
CA ASN A 84 8.72 2.26 3.37
C ASN A 84 7.56 2.18 2.37
N GLY A 85 6.38 2.64 2.75
CA GLY A 85 5.14 2.46 1.99
C GLY A 85 4.42 1.13 2.26
N VAL A 86 3.51 0.78 1.35
CA VAL A 86 2.55 -0.31 1.53
C VAL A 86 3.20 -1.70 1.45
N THR A 87 2.88 -2.58 2.40
CA THR A 87 3.26 -4.00 2.30
C THR A 87 2.12 -4.84 1.72
N PHE A 88 2.44 -5.54 0.64
CA PHE A 88 1.57 -6.54 0.04
C PHE A 88 1.97 -7.95 0.46
N TYR A 89 0.99 -8.84 0.63
CA TYR A 89 1.20 -10.24 0.99
C TYR A 89 0.46 -11.19 0.04
N PRO A 90 1.01 -12.37 -0.29
CA PRO A 90 0.21 -13.44 -0.88
C PRO A 90 -0.82 -13.97 0.12
N ASN A 91 -1.82 -14.72 -0.37
CA ASN A 91 -2.82 -15.38 0.46
C ASN A 91 -2.20 -16.47 1.36
N THR A 92 -1.62 -16.03 2.46
CA THR A 92 -0.94 -16.84 3.47
C THR A 92 -1.69 -16.76 4.80
N PHE A 93 -1.41 -17.68 5.72
CA PHE A 93 -1.98 -17.63 7.07
C PHE A 93 -1.75 -16.27 7.74
N LEU A 94 -0.55 -15.69 7.56
CA LEU A 94 -0.25 -14.36 8.09
C LEU A 94 -1.21 -13.29 7.57
N LEU A 95 -1.43 -13.23 6.24
CA LEU A 95 -2.35 -12.24 5.69
C LEU A 95 -3.78 -12.48 6.21
N GLN A 96 -4.22 -13.74 6.27
CA GLN A 96 -5.53 -14.09 6.81
C GLN A 96 -5.69 -13.63 8.26
N GLU A 97 -4.68 -13.85 9.11
CA GLU A 97 -4.67 -13.36 10.48
C GLU A 97 -4.76 -11.83 10.54
N VAL A 98 -3.95 -11.12 9.75
CA VAL A 98 -3.96 -9.65 9.70
C VAL A 98 -5.33 -9.10 9.28
N VAL A 99 -5.92 -9.63 8.21
CA VAL A 99 -7.22 -9.19 7.72
C VAL A 99 -8.33 -9.48 8.74
N ARG A 100 -8.33 -10.67 9.34
CA ARG A 100 -9.32 -11.04 10.36
C ARG A 100 -9.19 -10.16 11.59
N GLN A 101 -7.97 -9.94 12.08
CA GLN A 101 -7.72 -9.06 13.23
C GLN A 101 -8.23 -7.62 12.97
N HIS A 102 -7.98 -7.08 11.77
CA HIS A 102 -8.51 -5.76 11.41
C HIS A 102 -10.04 -5.74 11.34
N PHE A 103 -10.67 -6.82 10.89
CA PHE A 103 -12.13 -6.92 10.83
C PHE A 103 -12.76 -7.09 12.21
N ASP A 104 -12.17 -7.92 13.06
CA ASP A 104 -12.60 -8.12 14.45
C ASP A 104 -12.53 -6.79 15.22
N TYR A 105 -11.44 -6.02 15.06
CA TYR A 105 -11.32 -4.67 15.65
C TYR A 105 -12.41 -3.71 15.16
N TYR A 106 -12.76 -3.77 13.87
CA TYR A 106 -13.86 -2.97 13.33
C TYR A 106 -15.20 -3.34 13.98
N LEU A 107 -15.48 -4.63 14.18
CA LEU A 107 -16.69 -5.09 14.86
C LEU A 107 -16.73 -4.62 16.32
N GLU A 108 -15.64 -4.78 17.06
CA GLU A 108 -15.51 -4.32 18.45
C GLU A 108 -15.79 -2.81 18.57
N CYS A 109 -15.19 -1.99 17.71
CA CYS A 109 -15.45 -0.55 17.69
C CYS A 109 -16.93 -0.24 17.44
N LYS A 110 -17.56 -0.98 16.52
CA LYS A 110 -18.97 -0.79 16.18
C LYS A 110 -19.90 -1.15 17.33
N GLU A 111 -19.59 -2.23 18.05
CA GLU A 111 -20.31 -2.66 19.25
C GLU A 111 -20.18 -1.64 20.40
N GLU A 112 -19.00 -1.03 20.55
CA GLU A 112 -18.73 0.04 21.51
C GLU A 112 -19.30 1.42 21.10
N GLY A 113 -19.95 1.53 19.93
CA GLY A 113 -20.49 2.78 19.39
C GLY A 113 -19.42 3.77 18.91
N LYS A 114 -18.17 3.31 18.71
CA LYS A 114 -17.06 4.11 18.16
C LYS A 114 -17.16 4.18 16.64
N GLN A 115 -16.74 5.32 16.09
CA GLN A 115 -16.55 5.46 14.65
C GLN A 115 -15.28 4.70 14.23
N ALA A 116 -15.46 3.68 13.40
CA ALA A 116 -14.37 2.97 12.75
C ALA A 116 -14.73 2.79 11.27
N GLU A 117 -13.80 3.10 10.38
CA GLU A 117 -14.00 2.87 8.95
C GLU A 117 -13.76 1.39 8.62
N LYS A 118 -14.60 0.85 7.72
CA LYS A 118 -14.42 -0.51 7.23
C LYS A 118 -13.23 -0.55 6.30
N ARG A 119 -12.24 -1.39 6.61
CA ARG A 119 -11.07 -1.59 5.76
C ARG A 119 -11.41 -2.28 4.44
N PHE A 120 -10.56 -2.05 3.45
CA PHE A 120 -10.63 -2.65 2.13
C PHE A 120 -9.46 -3.60 1.89
N VAL A 121 -9.62 -4.50 0.92
CA VAL A 121 -8.53 -5.36 0.46
C VAL A 121 -8.26 -5.06 -1.01
N PHE A 122 -7.11 -4.48 -1.30
CA PHE A 122 -6.64 -4.30 -2.68
C PHE A 122 -5.90 -5.54 -3.12
N THR A 123 -6.14 -5.98 -4.35
CA THR A 123 -5.57 -7.20 -4.90
C THR A 123 -4.88 -6.89 -6.21
N ILE A 124 -3.60 -7.23 -6.29
CA ILE A 124 -2.81 -7.23 -7.52
C ILE A 124 -2.69 -8.68 -7.97
N PHE A 125 -3.26 -9.00 -9.12
CA PHE A 125 -3.22 -10.37 -9.64
C PHE A 125 -1.81 -10.74 -10.09
N LYS A 126 -1.45 -12.02 -9.92
CA LYS A 126 -0.18 -12.58 -10.45
C LYS A 126 0.04 -12.21 -11.93
N ASP A 127 -1.05 -12.21 -12.68
CA ASP A 127 -1.06 -12.00 -14.13
C ASP A 127 -1.11 -10.51 -14.53
N PHE A 128 -0.93 -9.59 -13.57
CA PHE A 128 -0.96 -8.15 -13.83
C PHE A 128 0.00 -7.71 -14.95
N ASN A 129 1.19 -8.30 -15.03
CA ASN A 129 2.13 -7.99 -16.12
C ASN A 129 1.53 -8.36 -17.49
N ARG A 130 0.87 -9.51 -17.60
CA ARG A 130 0.16 -9.89 -18.84
C ARG A 130 -0.97 -8.90 -19.14
N THR A 131 -1.68 -8.42 -18.12
CA THR A 131 -2.70 -7.38 -18.31
C THR A 131 -2.11 -6.07 -18.82
N LEU A 132 -0.93 -5.68 -18.34
CA LEU A 132 -0.20 -4.51 -18.87
C LEU A 132 0.26 -4.74 -20.31
N ASP A 133 0.82 -5.91 -20.61
CA ASP A 133 1.23 -6.27 -21.96
C ASP A 133 0.04 -6.17 -22.93
N GLU A 134 -1.10 -6.78 -22.57
CA GLU A 134 -2.33 -6.69 -23.34
C GLU A 134 -2.85 -5.25 -23.48
N PHE A 135 -2.71 -4.43 -22.43
CA PHE A 135 -3.12 -3.03 -22.48
C PHE A 135 -2.29 -2.26 -23.51
N TYR A 136 -0.95 -2.35 -23.45
CA TYR A 136 -0.08 -1.69 -24.42
C TYR A 136 -0.26 -2.27 -25.83
N ASP A 137 -0.49 -3.58 -25.95
CA ASP A 137 -0.74 -4.23 -27.23
C ASP A 137 -2.02 -3.73 -27.91
N LYS A 138 -3.09 -3.51 -27.13
CA LYS A 138 -4.41 -3.14 -27.66
C LYS A 138 -4.62 -1.64 -27.76
N HIS A 139 -4.03 -0.86 -26.87
CA HIS A 139 -4.38 0.56 -26.69
C HIS A 139 -3.24 1.51 -26.99
N ALA A 140 -1.98 1.06 -27.04
CA ALA A 140 -0.87 1.95 -27.39
C ALA A 140 -0.65 1.99 -28.90
N LEU A 141 -0.39 3.19 -29.42
CA LEU A 141 0.15 3.34 -30.76
C LEU A 141 1.61 2.88 -30.73
N LYS A 142 1.94 1.89 -31.57
CA LYS A 142 3.30 1.39 -31.73
C LYS A 142 3.87 1.89 -33.04
N GLU A 143 4.89 2.71 -32.96
CA GLU A 143 5.65 3.16 -34.12
C GLU A 143 7.14 2.98 -33.86
N ALA A 144 7.91 2.80 -34.94
CA ALA A 144 9.36 2.70 -34.84
C ALA A 144 9.94 4.06 -34.45
N MET A 145 11.10 4.05 -33.81
CA MET A 145 11.70 5.27 -33.26
C MET A 145 12.06 6.27 -34.35
N ASP A 146 12.56 5.79 -35.49
CA ASP A 146 12.85 6.57 -36.69
C ASP A 146 11.57 7.18 -37.28
N ASP A 147 10.51 6.38 -37.46
CA ASP A 147 9.21 6.89 -37.92
C ASP A 147 8.63 7.97 -36.98
N TRP A 148 8.82 7.80 -35.68
CA TRP A 148 8.39 8.77 -34.68
C TRP A 148 9.19 10.07 -34.80
N LEU A 149 10.51 9.98 -34.89
CA LEU A 149 11.41 11.13 -35.00
C LEU A 149 11.17 11.95 -36.27
N ASP A 150 10.87 11.29 -37.38
CA ASP A 150 10.54 11.95 -38.65
C ASP A 150 9.24 12.77 -38.54
N LYS A 151 8.28 12.33 -37.72
CA LYS A 151 6.99 13.02 -37.49
C LYS A 151 7.05 14.07 -36.38
N HIS A 152 8.04 14.03 -35.51
CA HIS A 152 8.16 14.90 -34.33
C HIS A 152 9.49 15.68 -34.32
N PRO A 153 9.64 16.73 -35.17
CA PRO A 153 10.86 17.53 -35.22
C PRO A 153 11.15 18.19 -33.88
N TYR A 154 12.41 18.13 -33.43
CA TYR A 154 12.82 18.68 -32.13
C TYR A 154 12.47 20.16 -31.95
N LYS A 155 12.55 20.96 -33.03
CA LYS A 155 12.21 22.40 -33.00
C LYS A 155 10.74 22.69 -32.62
N ASP A 156 9.86 21.70 -32.78
CA ASP A 156 8.42 21.80 -32.50
C ASP A 156 8.07 21.19 -31.12
N ALA A 157 9.08 20.69 -30.39
CA ALA A 157 8.93 20.17 -29.04
C ALA A 157 8.57 21.30 -28.06
N VAL A 158 7.76 20.96 -27.06
CA VAL A 158 7.33 21.87 -26.01
C VAL A 158 8.31 21.75 -24.85
N ALA A 159 8.73 22.89 -24.27
CA ALA A 159 9.58 22.89 -23.08
C ALA A 159 8.85 22.25 -21.90
N GLU A 160 9.57 21.46 -21.10
CA GLU A 160 9.00 20.68 -19.98
C GLU A 160 8.28 21.58 -18.97
N GLU A 161 8.78 22.81 -18.77
CA GLU A 161 8.19 23.77 -17.82
C GLU A 161 6.84 24.35 -18.29
N ASN A 162 6.47 24.16 -19.56
CA ASN A 162 5.25 24.72 -20.13
C ASN A 162 4.10 23.71 -20.11
N GLU A 163 3.70 23.32 -18.89
CA GLU A 163 2.64 22.33 -18.60
C GLU A 163 1.34 22.61 -19.34
N GLU A 164 0.89 23.87 -19.33
CA GLU A 164 -0.35 24.28 -19.98
C GLU A 164 -0.34 23.96 -21.49
N LEU A 165 0.82 24.09 -22.14
CA LEU A 165 0.92 23.94 -23.59
C LEU A 165 1.03 22.47 -24.00
N TRP A 166 1.74 21.62 -23.26
CA TRP A 166 1.81 20.19 -23.60
C TRP A 166 0.60 19.39 -23.11
N MET A 167 -0.11 19.82 -22.06
CA MET A 167 -1.39 19.22 -21.65
C MET A 167 -2.56 19.57 -22.58
N ALA A 168 -2.42 20.61 -23.41
CA ALA A 168 -3.45 21.06 -24.36
C ALA A 168 -3.36 20.39 -25.75
N LYS A 169 -2.32 19.59 -26.01
CA LYS A 169 -2.13 18.83 -27.25
C LYS A 169 -2.73 17.43 -27.13
#